data_AF-A0A7Y1SV03-F1
#
_entry.id   AF-A0A7Y1SV03-F1
#
_cell.length_a   1.000
_cell.length_b   1.000
_cell.length_c   1.000
_cell.angle_alpha   90.00
_cell.angle_beta   90.00
_cell.angle_gamma   90.00
#
_symmetry.space_group_name_H-M   'P 1'
#
loop_
_entity.id
_entity.type
_entity.pdbx_description
1 polymer ?
#
loop_
_entity_poly.entity_id
_entity_poly.type
_entity_poly.pdbx_seq_one_letter_code
_entity_poly.pdbx_strand_id
1 'polypeptide(L)'
;MRELAGRFFPAEELDKAVLVAWCESGYDPNAYNPVGPYGGLYQHAEIYWPPRATAAGYPGASIFDAEANTAASHWLWLINGWQPWPYCSAWADGQLAG
;
A
#
# COMPACT_ATOMS: atom_id res chain seq x y z
N MET A 1 9.16 -6.02 -5.46
CA MET A 1 8.09 -5.83 -4.47
C MET A 1 8.35 -6.51 -3.13
N ARG A 2 8.50 -7.84 -3.05
CA ARG A 2 8.69 -8.55 -1.75
C ARG A 2 9.78 -7.96 -0.87
N GLU A 3 10.96 -7.66 -1.41
CA GLU A 3 12.04 -7.03 -0.63
C GLU A 3 11.59 -5.69 -0.02
N LEU A 4 10.98 -4.81 -0.84
CA LEU A 4 10.50 -3.51 -0.39
C LEU A 4 9.41 -3.63 0.68
N ALA A 5 8.41 -4.47 0.45
CA ALA A 5 7.35 -4.73 1.44
C ALA A 5 7.94 -5.30 2.75
N GLY A 6 8.93 -6.20 2.65
CA GLY A 6 9.58 -6.83 3.79
C GLY A 6 10.45 -5.90 4.63
N ARG A 7 10.71 -4.67 4.19
CA ARG A 7 11.33 -3.62 5.02
C ARG A 7 10.37 -3.08 6.08
N PHE A 8 9.06 -3.21 5.86
CA PHE A 8 8.04 -2.56 6.68
C PHE A 8 7.06 -3.57 7.28
N PHE A 9 6.52 -4.48 6.48
CA PHE A 9 5.54 -5.47 6.95
C PHE A 9 6.21 -6.64 7.66
N PRO A 10 5.62 -7.16 8.75
CA PRO A 10 6.10 -8.35 9.42
C PRO A 10 5.96 -9.58 8.51
N ALA A 11 6.71 -10.64 8.81
CA ALA A 11 6.80 -11.84 7.96
C ALA A 11 5.43 -12.49 7.72
N GLU A 12 4.55 -12.45 8.72
CA GLU A 12 3.20 -13.01 8.70
C GLU A 12 2.26 -12.27 7.73
N GLU A 13 2.55 -11.00 7.44
CA GLU A 13 1.70 -10.14 6.60
C GLU A 13 2.36 -9.81 5.26
N LEU A 14 3.63 -10.15 5.10
CA LEU A 14 4.43 -9.83 3.92
C LEU A 14 3.79 -10.36 2.63
N ASP A 15 3.33 -11.61 2.63
CA ASP A 15 2.76 -12.24 1.44
C ASP A 15 1.46 -11.54 1.02
N LYS A 16 0.62 -11.21 1.99
CA LYS A 16 -0.59 -10.43 1.76
C LYS A 16 -0.28 -9.02 1.29
N ALA A 17 0.69 -8.34 1.89
CA ALA A 17 1.11 -7.00 1.48
C ALA A 17 1.63 -6.96 0.04
N VAL A 18 2.35 -8.00 -0.38
CA VAL A 18 2.79 -8.17 -1.78
C VAL A 18 1.58 -8.38 -2.69
N LEU A 19 0.65 -9.25 -2.34
CA LEU A 19 -0.55 -9.50 -3.14
C LEU A 19 -1.46 -8.26 -3.24
N VAL A 20 -1.64 -7.50 -2.16
CA VAL A 20 -2.41 -6.25 -2.20
C VAL A 20 -1.75 -5.25 -3.15
N ALA A 21 -0.44 -5.04 -3.07
CA ALA A 21 0.27 -4.15 -4.02
C ALA A 21 0.11 -4.59 -5.48
N TRP A 22 0.08 -5.90 -5.75
CA TRP A 22 -0.20 -6.43 -7.09
C TRP A 22 -1.61 -6.09 -7.55
N CYS A 23 -2.61 -6.34 -6.71
CA CYS A 23 -4.01 -6.08 -7.04
C CYS A 23 -4.28 -4.58 -7.24
N GLU A 24 -3.66 -3.73 -6.42
CA GLU A 24 -3.86 -2.28 -6.47
C GLU A 24 -3.20 -1.63 -7.69
N SER A 25 -1.98 -2.03 -8.05
CA SER A 25 -1.18 -1.30 -9.04
C SER A 25 -0.43 -2.17 -10.05
N GLY A 26 -0.48 -3.50 -9.92
CA GLY A 26 0.40 -4.38 -10.69
C GLY A 26 1.89 -4.18 -10.37
N TYR A 27 2.21 -3.69 -9.17
CA TYR A 27 3.54 -3.24 -8.75
C TYR A 27 4.07 -1.99 -9.46
N ASP A 28 3.22 -1.20 -10.13
CA ASP A 28 3.64 0.06 -10.73
C ASP A 28 3.60 1.21 -9.70
N PRO A 29 4.76 1.75 -9.27
CA PRO A 29 4.79 2.85 -8.33
C PRO A 29 4.27 4.17 -8.92
N ASN A 30 4.10 4.27 -10.24
CA ASN A 30 3.53 5.43 -10.92
C ASN A 30 2.05 5.23 -11.29
N ALA A 31 1.43 4.12 -10.86
CA ALA A 31 0.02 3.86 -11.11
C ALA A 31 -0.85 5.00 -10.56
N TYR A 32 -1.74 5.52 -11.39
CA TYR A 32 -2.66 6.59 -11.04
C TYR A 32 -4.07 6.29 -11.55
N ASN A 33 -5.04 6.36 -10.66
CA ASN A 33 -6.46 6.23 -10.98
C ASN A 33 -7.18 7.58 -10.80
N PRO A 34 -7.55 8.28 -11.90
CA PRO A 34 -8.18 9.59 -11.83
C PRO A 34 -9.63 9.58 -11.34
N VAL A 35 -10.29 8.41 -11.24
CA VAL A 35 -11.70 8.32 -10.84
C VAL A 35 -11.90 8.64 -9.35
N GLY A 36 -10.93 8.31 -8.50
CA GLY A 36 -10.96 8.58 -7.05
C GLY A 36 -9.67 9.20 -6.52
N PRO A 37 -8.97 9.98 -7.37
CA PRO A 37 -7.52 10.24 -7.34
C PRO A 37 -6.72 9.35 -6.39
N TYR A 38 -6.30 8.18 -6.89
CA TYR A 38 -5.47 7.23 -6.15
C TYR A 38 -4.10 7.06 -6.81
N GLY A 39 -3.04 6.95 -6.00
CA GLY A 39 -1.66 6.91 -6.50
C GLY A 39 -0.77 5.86 -5.83
N GLY A 40 0.17 5.35 -6.63
CA GLY A 40 1.28 4.51 -6.21
C GLY A 40 0.92 3.06 -5.96
N LEU A 41 1.87 2.34 -5.34
CA LEU A 41 1.86 0.88 -5.20
C LEU A 41 0.59 0.34 -4.52
N TYR A 42 0.09 1.07 -3.53
CA TYR A 42 -1.10 0.71 -2.75
C TYR A 42 -2.25 1.70 -2.97
N GLN A 43 -2.26 2.44 -4.09
CA GLN A 43 -3.39 3.30 -4.51
C GLN A 43 -3.93 4.19 -3.37
N HIS A 44 -3.05 4.90 -2.68
CA HIS A 44 -3.47 5.83 -1.64
C HIS A 44 -4.26 6.99 -2.26
N ALA A 45 -5.35 7.41 -1.60
CA ALA A 45 -6.07 8.61 -2.02
C ALA A 45 -5.22 9.87 -1.82
N GLU A 46 -5.08 10.70 -2.85
CA GLU A 46 -4.21 11.89 -2.83
C GLU A 46 -4.57 12.88 -1.71
N ILE A 47 -5.87 13.07 -1.45
CA ILE A 47 -6.38 13.94 -0.37
C ILE A 47 -5.80 13.57 1.01
N TYR A 48 -5.54 12.29 1.26
CA TYR A 48 -5.00 11.84 2.55
C TYR A 48 -3.50 11.61 2.51
N TRP A 49 -2.84 11.82 1.38
CA TRP A 49 -1.43 11.47 1.23
C TRP A 49 -0.49 12.28 2.14
N PRO A 50 -0.55 13.63 2.19
CA PRO A 50 0.40 14.40 3.00
C PRO A 50 0.47 13.99 4.49
N PRO A 51 -0.65 13.82 5.22
CA PRO A 51 -0.58 13.38 6.60
C PRO A 51 -0.12 11.92 6.73
N ARG A 52 -0.47 11.02 5.80
CA ARG A 52 -0.03 9.62 5.82
C ARG A 52 1.48 9.48 5.62
N ALA A 53 2.03 10.16 4.62
CA ALA A 53 3.46 10.17 4.34
C ALA A 53 4.25 10.71 5.53
N THR A 54 3.76 11.80 6.14
CA THR A 54 4.35 12.37 7.35
C THR A 54 4.35 11.39 8.52
N ALA A 55 3.21 10.72 8.77
CA ALA A 55 3.09 9.74 9.86
C ALA A 55 3.98 8.50 9.65
N ALA A 56 4.29 8.17 8.39
CA ALA A 56 5.21 7.11 8.01
C ALA A 56 6.70 7.52 8.04
N GLY A 57 7.02 8.78 8.35
CA GLY A 57 8.40 9.30 8.39
C GLY A 57 8.93 9.86 7.07
N TYR A 58 8.05 10.07 6.07
CA TYR A 58 8.38 10.57 4.74
C TYR A 58 7.66 11.90 4.43
N PRO A 59 7.86 12.97 5.24
CA PRO A 59 7.19 14.24 5.01
C PRO A 59 7.58 14.82 3.64
N GLY A 60 6.59 15.24 2.85
CA GLY A 60 6.79 15.85 1.53
C GLY A 60 7.16 14.86 0.41
N ALA A 61 7.22 13.55 0.69
CA ALA A 61 7.44 12.56 -0.35
C ALA A 61 6.30 12.55 -1.37
N SER A 62 6.63 12.22 -2.62
CA SER A 62 5.63 11.98 -3.67
C SER A 62 4.80 10.75 -3.32
N ILE A 63 3.51 10.73 -3.69
CA ILE A 63 2.67 9.54 -3.58
C ILE A 63 3.18 8.39 -4.45
N PHE A 64 3.98 8.71 -5.47
CA PHE A 64 4.64 7.77 -6.39
C PHE A 64 6.03 7.32 -5.91
N ASP A 65 6.51 7.84 -4.77
CA ASP A 65 7.71 7.29 -4.14
C ASP A 65 7.38 5.90 -3.57
N ALA A 66 7.95 4.86 -4.18
CA ALA A 66 7.67 3.47 -3.85
C ALA A 66 7.91 3.14 -2.37
N GLU A 67 8.97 3.70 -1.78
CA GLU A 67 9.35 3.42 -0.40
C GLU A 67 8.43 4.14 0.58
N ALA A 68 8.17 5.43 0.35
CA ALA A 68 7.22 6.20 1.15
C ALA A 68 5.81 5.64 1.05
N ASN A 69 5.36 5.23 -0.16
CA ASN A 69 4.03 4.65 -0.38
C ASN A 69 3.89 3.35 0.42
N THR A 70 4.87 2.45 0.31
CA THR A 70 4.88 1.18 1.08
C THR A 70 4.93 1.43 2.59
N ALA A 71 5.75 2.37 3.06
CA ALA A 71 5.84 2.72 4.47
C ALA A 71 4.51 3.31 5.00
N ALA A 72 3.87 4.18 4.23
CA ALA A 72 2.55 4.74 4.54
C ALA A 72 1.45 3.67 4.52
N SER A 73 1.56 2.66 3.65
CA SER A 73 0.65 1.53 3.64
C SER A 73 0.79 0.68 4.88
N HIS A 74 2.02 0.39 5.32
CA HIS A 74 2.29 -0.30 6.58
C HIS A 74 1.76 0.50 7.78
N TRP A 75 2.02 1.81 7.84
CA TRP A 75 1.47 2.67 8.89
C TRP A 75 -0.06 2.61 8.93
N LEU A 76 -0.71 2.73 7.77
CA LEU A 76 -2.17 2.71 7.67
C LEU A 76 -2.75 1.34 8.05
N TRP A 77 -2.04 0.26 7.71
CA TRP A 77 -2.36 -1.10 8.10
C TRP A 77 -2.25 -1.30 9.62
N LEU A 78 -1.22 -0.77 10.29
CA LEU A 78 -1.09 -0.89 11.75
C LEU A 78 -2.31 -0.34 12.50
N ILE A 79 -2.96 0.70 11.98
CA ILE A 79 -4.07 1.39 12.66
C ILE A 79 -5.46 0.98 12.16
N ASN A 80 -5.59 0.33 11.00
CA ASN A 80 -6.89 -0.08 10.44
C ASN A 80 -6.95 -1.57 10.05
N GLY A 81 -5.86 -2.31 10.18
CA GLY A 81 -5.67 -3.56 9.46
C GLY A 81 -5.81 -3.36 7.95
N TRP A 82 -6.31 -4.39 7.27
CA TRP A 82 -6.51 -4.37 5.82
C TRP A 82 -7.80 -3.66 5.35
N GLN A 83 -8.60 -3.11 6.26
CA GLN A 83 -9.86 -2.42 5.93
C GLN A 83 -9.75 -1.31 4.87
N PRO A 84 -8.65 -0.55 4.74
CA PRO A 84 -8.52 0.46 3.69
C PRO A 84 -8.46 -0.10 2.26
N TRP A 85 -8.17 -1.39 2.09
CA TRP A 85 -8.09 -2.09 0.80
C TRP A 85 -9.05 -3.29 0.79
N PRO A 86 -10.37 -3.09 0.95
CA PRO A 86 -11.29 -4.18 1.23
C PRO A 86 -11.35 -5.20 0.08
N TYR A 87 -11.29 -4.73 -1.17
CA TYR A 87 -11.36 -5.60 -2.34
C TYR A 87 -10.05 -6.39 -2.55
N CYS A 88 -8.92 -5.68 -2.61
CA CYS A 88 -7.63 -6.32 -2.85
C CYS A 88 -7.14 -7.17 -1.67
N SER A 89 -7.50 -6.81 -0.44
CA SER A 89 -7.28 -7.67 0.73
C SER A 89 -8.05 -8.98 0.62
N ALA A 90 -9.35 -8.93 0.30
CA ALA A 90 -10.18 -10.13 0.19
C ALA A 90 -9.71 -11.03 -0.97
N TRP A 91 -9.30 -10.42 -2.08
CA TRP A 91 -8.68 -11.15 -3.19
C TRP A 91 -7.37 -11.83 -2.76
N ALA A 92 -6.50 -11.12 -2.05
CA ALA A 92 -5.25 -11.66 -1.53
C ALA A 92 -5.48 -12.83 -0.56
N ASP A 93 -6.46 -12.71 0.35
CA ASP A 93 -6.85 -13.80 1.26
C ASP A 93 -7.26 -15.07 0.48
N GLY A 94 -7.99 -14.90 -0.63
CA GLY A 94 -8.35 -16.00 -1.51
C GLY A 94 -7.15 -16.66 -2.21
N GLN A 95 -6.09 -15.89 -2.53
CA GLN A 95 -4.86 -16.44 -3.11
C GLN A 95 -4.01 -17.19 -2.07
N LEU A 96 -4.06 -16.78 -0.79
CA LEU A 96 -3.28 -17.39 0.29
C LEU A 96 -3.94 -18.64 0.89
N ALA A 97 -5.24 -18.80 0.71
CA ALA A 97 -6.01 -19.95 1.19
C ALA A 97 -6.00 -21.15 0.22
N GLY A 98 -5.50 -20.97 -1.01
CA GLY A 98 -5.39 -22.00 -2.05
C GLY A 98 -3.97 -22.53 -2.22
#